data_AF-A0A916J5Y9-F1
#
_entry.id   AF-A0A916J5Y9-F1
#
_cell.length_a   1.000
_cell.length_b   1.000
_cell.length_c   1.000
_cell.angle_alpha   90.00
_cell.angle_beta   90.00
_cell.angle_gamma   90.00
#
_symmetry.space_group_name_H-M   'P 1'
#
loop_
_entity.id
_entity.type
_entity.pdbx_description
1 polymer ?
#
loop_
_entity_poly.entity_id
_entity_poly.type
_entity_poly.pdbx_seq_one_letter_code
_entity_poly.pdbx_strand_id
1 'polypeptide(L)' 'MPLAKGLEFRAVVVMACDDEVIPLQVRIEAVGDDANLQEVYDTERHLLYVACTRARDHLLVTGVTPVSEFLDDLRQ' A
#
# COMPACT_ATOMS: atom_id res chain seq x y z
N MET A 1 -7.96 -3.30 -3.48
CA MET A 1 -8.07 -2.75 -4.86
C MET A 1 -8.44 -3.81 -5.92
N PRO A 2 -9.61 -4.45 -5.85
CA PRO A 2 -10.00 -5.45 -6.86
C PRO A 2 -10.28 -4.83 -8.25
N LEU A 3 -10.73 -3.57 -8.30
CA LEU A 3 -11.16 -2.90 -9.54
C LEU A 3 -10.02 -2.51 -10.50
N ALA A 4 -8.78 -2.44 -10.02
CA ALA A 4 -7.62 -2.06 -10.83
C ALA A 4 -6.84 -3.27 -11.37
N LYS A 5 -7.19 -4.49 -10.93
CA LYS A 5 -6.45 -5.70 -11.29
C LYS A 5 -6.61 -6.01 -12.78
N GLY A 6 -5.51 -6.03 -13.51
CA GLY A 6 -5.47 -6.30 -14.96
C GLY A 6 -5.64 -5.06 -15.83
N LEU A 7 -5.71 -3.86 -15.23
CA LEU A 7 -5.72 -2.59 -15.93
C LEU A 7 -4.36 -1.89 -15.78
N GLU A 8 -4.02 -1.05 -16.74
CA GLU A 8 -2.86 -0.14 -16.69
C GLU A 8 -3.29 1.25 -17.17
N PHE A 9 -2.76 2.28 -16.52
CA PHE A 9 -3.09 3.67 -16.79
C PHE A 9 -1.83 4.46 -17.08
N ARG A 10 -1.93 5.47 -17.95
CA ARG A 10 -0.79 6.37 -18.23
C ARG A 10 -0.30 7.06 -16.96
N ALA A 11 -1.22 7.52 -16.12
CA ALA A 11 -0.91 8.15 -14.84
C ALA A 11 -1.77 7.54 -13.72
N VAL A 12 -1.16 7.33 -12.55
CA VAL A 12 -1.84 6.85 -11.34
C VAL A 12 -1.44 7.71 -10.15
N VAL A 13 -2.42 8.03 -9.31
CA VAL A 13 -2.20 8.67 -8.01
C VAL A 13 -2.58 7.66 -6.92
N VAL A 14 -1.62 7.33 -6.06
CA VAL A 14 -1.85 6.56 -4.84
C VAL A 14 -1.81 7.55 -3.69
N MET A 15 -2.97 7.84 -3.11
CA MET A 15 -3.15 8.91 -2.13
C MET A 15 -3.44 8.37 -0.74
N ALA A 16 -3.16 9.19 0.27
CA ALA A 16 -3.31 8.84 1.69
C ALA A 16 -2.46 7.63 2.08
N CYS A 17 -1.20 7.61 1.62
CA CYS A 17 -0.20 6.62 2.04
C CYS A 17 0.39 7.01 3.40
N ASP A 18 -0.50 7.16 4.36
CA ASP A 18 -0.24 7.64 5.71
C ASP A 18 0.03 6.46 6.63
N ASP A 19 0.64 6.74 7.78
CA ASP A 19 0.71 5.78 8.87
C ASP A 19 -0.71 5.33 9.28
N GLU A 20 -0.85 4.09 9.74
CA GLU A 20 -2.12 3.43 10.10
C GLU A 20 -3.18 3.28 8.97
N VAL A 21 -3.01 3.95 7.82
CA VAL A 21 -3.87 3.81 6.63
C VAL A 21 -3.40 2.66 5.75
N ILE A 22 -2.09 2.59 5.50
CA ILE A 22 -1.44 1.43 4.91
C ILE A 22 -0.14 1.16 5.70
N PRO A 23 0.07 -0.04 6.28
CA PRO A 23 -0.93 -1.10 6.42
C PRO A 23 -2.16 -0.64 7.22
N LEU A 24 -3.34 -1.14 6.85
CA LEU A 24 -4.59 -0.77 7.52
C LEU A 24 -4.61 -1.27 8.97
N GLN A 25 -4.60 -0.34 9.92
CA GLN A 25 -4.50 -0.63 11.35
C GLN A 25 -5.58 -1.59 11.87
N VAL A 26 -6.82 -1.46 11.40
CA VAL A 26 -7.92 -2.37 11.79
C VAL A 26 -7.62 -3.82 11.42
N ARG A 27 -6.89 -4.08 10.32
CA ARG A 27 -6.50 -5.44 9.94
C ARG A 27 -5.39 -5.98 10.83
N ILE A 28 -4.49 -5.11 11.30
CA ILE A 28 -3.42 -5.46 12.24
C ILE A 28 -4.03 -5.86 13.58
N GLU A 29 -4.95 -5.06 14.12
CA GLU A 29 -5.58 -5.29 15.42
C GLU A 29 -6.49 -6.52 15.45
N ALA A 30 -7.03 -6.93 14.30
CA ALA A 30 -7.88 -8.11 14.19
C ALA A 30 -7.10 -9.43 14.24
N VAL A 31 -5.77 -9.39 14.19
CA VAL A 31 -4.91 -10.59 14.21
C VAL A 31 -4.68 -11.07 15.65
N GLY A 32 -4.92 -12.36 15.91
CA GLY A 32 -4.78 -12.96 17.24
C GLY A 32 -3.38 -13.51 17.58
N ASP A 33 -2.49 -13.65 16.59
CA ASP A 33 -1.16 -14.27 16.72
C ASP A 33 -0.14 -13.72 15.71
N ASP A 34 1.13 -13.67 16.12
CA ASP A 34 2.22 -13.03 15.35
C ASP A 34 2.45 -13.64 13.96
N ALA A 35 2.18 -14.94 13.78
CA ALA A 35 2.33 -15.62 12.49
C ALA A 35 1.37 -15.04 11.43
N ASN A 36 0.16 -14.69 11.84
CA ASN A 36 -0.84 -14.07 10.97
C ASN A 36 -0.56 -12.56 10.76
N LEU A 37 0.24 -11.93 11.62
CA LEU A 37 0.58 -10.51 11.52
C LEU A 37 1.45 -10.25 10.30
N GLN A 38 2.50 -11.06 10.10
CA GLN A 38 3.36 -10.96 8.94
C GLN A 38 2.58 -11.14 7.63
N GLU A 39 1.64 -12.10 7.58
CA GLU A 39 0.80 -12.32 6.40
C GLU A 39 -0.09 -11.11 6.07
N VAL A 40 -0.65 -10.45 7.09
CA VAL A 40 -1.41 -9.21 6.91
C VAL A 40 -0.51 -8.11 6.34
N TYR A 41 0.68 -7.92 6.91
CA TYR A 41 1.66 -6.95 6.42
C TYR A 41 2.05 -7.21 4.96
N ASP A 42 2.37 -8.46 4.62
CA ASP A 42 2.74 -8.85 3.26
C ASP A 42 1.60 -8.61 2.27
N THR A 43 0.36 -8.90 2.68
CA THR A 43 -0.84 -8.64 1.87
C THR A 43 -1.06 -7.15 1.66
N GLU A 44 -0.96 -6.32 2.70
CA GLU A 44 -1.10 -4.87 2.61
C GLU A 44 0.01 -4.24 1.75
N ARG A 45 1.26 -4.68 1.92
CA ARG A 45 2.39 -4.28 1.08
C ARG A 45 2.17 -4.67 -0.39
N HIS A 46 1.65 -5.87 -0.63
CA HIS A 46 1.31 -6.31 -1.98
C HIS A 46 0.21 -5.44 -2.61
N LEU A 47 -0.76 -4.95 -1.84
CA LEU A 47 -1.76 -4.02 -2.34
C LEU A 47 -1.15 -2.70 -2.79
N LEU A 48 -0.19 -2.14 -2.03
CA LEU A 48 0.54 -0.94 -2.44
C LEU A 48 1.36 -1.20 -3.71
N TYR A 49 2.10 -2.30 -3.77
CA TYR A 49 2.84 -2.70 -4.98
C TYR A 49 1.92 -2.79 -6.20
N VAL A 50 0.78 -3.47 -6.06
CA VAL A 50 -0.21 -3.60 -7.13
C VAL A 50 -0.78 -2.24 -7.52
N ALA A 51 -0.97 -1.29 -6.60
CA ALA A 51 -1.44 0.05 -6.89
C ALA A 51 -0.42 0.85 -7.71
N CYS A 52 0.84 0.88 -7.24
CA CYS A 52 1.92 1.63 -7.87
C CYS A 52 2.25 1.11 -9.28
N THR A 53 2.22 -0.21 -9.47
CA THR A 53 2.52 -0.85 -10.77
C THR A 53 1.40 -0.73 -11.81
N ARG A 54 0.27 -0.10 -11.48
CA ARG A 54 -0.74 0.28 -12.50
C ARG A 54 -0.31 1.48 -13.33
N ALA A 55 0.67 2.25 -12.88
CA ALA A 55 1.22 3.38 -13.61
C ALA A 55 2.14 2.93 -14.73
N ARG A 56 1.91 3.44 -15.94
CA ARG A 56 2.77 3.21 -17.11
C ARG A 56 3.82 4.31 -17.27
N ASP A 57 3.39 5.57 -17.19
CA ASP A 57 4.24 6.73 -17.49
C ASP A 57 4.51 7.55 -16.22
N HIS A 58 3.47 7.81 -15.42
CA HIS A 58 3.55 8.69 -14.25
C HIS A 58 2.92 8.07 -13.01
N LEU A 59 3.66 8.05 -11.92
CA LEU A 59 3.19 7.67 -10.59
C LEU A 59 3.35 8.85 -9.64
N LEU A 60 2.28 9.20 -8.94
CA LEU A 60 2.31 10.11 -7.80
C LEU A 60 1.85 9.37 -6.55
N VAL A 61 2.71 9.35 -5.53
CA VAL A 61 2.38 8.80 -4.21
C VAL A 61 2.30 9.96 -3.24
N THR A 62 1.19 10.09 -2.51
CA THR A 62 0.99 11.16 -1.53
C THR A 62 0.65 10.60 -0.15
N GLY A 63 1.13 11.31 0.88
CA GLY A 63 0.76 11.07 2.26
C GLY A 63 1.07 12.29 3.13
N VAL A 64 0.54 12.30 4.34
CA VAL A 64 0.83 13.26 5.41
C VAL A 64 1.79 12.64 6.43
N THR A 65 2.45 13.46 7.24
CA THR A 65 3.35 12.97 8.29
C THR A 65 2.56 12.59 9.56
N PRO A 66 2.80 11.42 10.18
CA PRO A 66 3.70 10.36 9.74
C PRO A 66 3.18 9.61 8.50
N VAL A 67 4.08 9.35 7.54
CA VAL A 67 3.77 8.57 6.34
C VAL A 67 3.89 7.08 6.63
N SER A 68 3.25 6.25 5.80
CA SER A 68 3.38 4.80 5.87
C SER A 68 4.83 4.35 5.82
N GLU A 69 5.18 3.39 6.68
CA GLU A 69 6.48 2.71 6.66
C GLU A 69 6.77 2.03 5.31
N PHE A 70 5.73 1.63 4.55
CA PHE A 70 5.92 1.01 3.23
C PHE A 70 6.49 1.98 2.19
N LEU A 71 6.47 3.30 2.45
CA LEU A 71 7.09 4.26 1.53
C LEU A 71 8.62 4.22 1.58
N ASP A 72 9.22 3.66 2.62
CA ASP A 72 10.67 3.50 2.68
C ASP A 72 11.17 2.45 1.67
N ASP A 73 10.31 1.50 1.28
CA ASP A 73 10.59 0.52 0.21
C ASP A 73 10.80 1.20 -1.16
N LEU A 74 10.25 2.41 -1.37
CA LEU A 74 10.36 3.19 -2.62
C LEU A 74 11.56 4.14 -2.67
N ARG A 75 12.26 4.31 -1.54
CA ARG A 75 13.37 5.27 -1.40
C ARG A 75 14.76 4.65 -1.63
N GLN A 76 14.82 3.37 -2.00
CA GLN A 76 16.04 2.66 -2.40
C GLN A 76 16.41 2.97 -3.86
#